data_AF-A0AAD7HVR2-F1
#
_entry.id   AF-A0AAD7HVR2-F1
#
_cell.length_a   1.000
_cell.length_b   1.000
_cell.length_c   1.000
_cell.angle_alpha   90.00
_cell.angle_beta   90.00
_cell.angle_gamma   90.00
#
_symmetry.space_group_name_H-M   'P 1'
#
loop_
_entity.id
_entity.type
_entity.pdbx_description
1 polymer ?
#
loop_
_entity_poly.entity_id
_entity_poly.type
_entity_poly.pdbx_seq_one_letter_code
_entity_poly.pdbx_strand_id
1 'polypeptide(L)'
;MADIVFDDRPFVPADWIGKGKDWSSVPLEVLNAKHAAFTPPPAVTALIPDGNLPVTEFAAKYGTHHPVTDSTNISALSKISVQLFEKLHGAQFRSVSTATAMLQTKHFGHIPPINFLCLLSAAPKVGLAGLELASEDSERFRILSQGLDKLNAAMVLFRKKGKRQGGAVDDVDEEEGEV
;
A
#
# COMPACT_ATOMS: atom_id res chain seq x y z
N MET A 1 22.99 -14.00 -44.28
CA MET A 1 23.69 -14.56 -43.11
C MET A 1 24.67 -13.49 -42.67
N ALA A 2 24.47 -12.90 -41.48
CA ALA A 2 25.41 -11.92 -40.93
C ALA A 2 26.43 -12.69 -40.09
N ASP A 3 27.71 -12.52 -40.40
CA ASP A 3 28.80 -13.11 -39.63
C ASP A 3 28.84 -12.47 -38.24
N ILE A 4 28.66 -13.29 -37.22
CA ILE A 4 28.79 -12.87 -35.82
C ILE A 4 30.30 -12.85 -35.52
N VAL A 5 30.87 -11.65 -35.45
CA VAL A 5 32.25 -11.43 -35.01
C VAL A 5 32.28 -11.50 -33.50
N PHE A 6 33.02 -12.46 -32.94
CA PHE A 6 33.27 -12.57 -31.51
C PHE A 6 34.43 -11.64 -31.11
N ASP A 7 34.21 -10.82 -30.09
CA ASP A 7 35.19 -9.89 -29.55
C ASP A 7 35.87 -10.53 -28.33
N ASP A 8 37.10 -11.02 -28.49
CA ASP A 8 37.87 -11.72 -27.44
C ASP A 8 38.46 -10.77 -26.37
N ARG A 9 38.07 -9.50 -26.35
CA ARG A 9 38.56 -8.54 -25.36
C ARG A 9 37.98 -8.84 -23.97
N PRO A 10 38.79 -8.76 -22.89
CA PRO A 10 38.31 -8.95 -21.53
C PRO A 10 37.26 -7.88 -21.17
N PHE A 11 36.16 -8.30 -20.55
CA PHE A 11 35.05 -7.43 -20.15
C PHE A 11 35.52 -6.33 -19.19
N VAL A 12 35.33 -5.06 -19.57
CA VAL A 12 35.60 -3.88 -18.73
C VAL A 12 34.27 -3.29 -18.25
N PRO A 13 33.93 -3.37 -16.94
CA PRO A 13 32.64 -2.90 -16.43
C PRO A 13 32.33 -1.41 -16.71
N ALA A 14 33.37 -0.58 -16.80
CA ALA A 14 33.24 0.86 -17.08
C ALA A 14 32.64 1.15 -18.46
N ASP A 15 32.83 0.27 -19.45
CA ASP A 15 32.34 0.45 -20.83
C ASP A 15 30.82 0.19 -20.96
N TRP A 16 30.19 -0.30 -19.89
CA TRP A 16 28.78 -0.64 -19.83
C TRP A 16 27.93 0.32 -18.98
N ILE A 17 28.56 1.19 -18.19
CA ILE A 17 27.89 2.18 -17.35
C ILE A 17 27.98 3.55 -18.06
N GLY A 18 27.24 3.72 -19.15
CA GLY A 18 27.25 4.96 -19.94
C GLY A 18 25.89 5.28 -20.58
N LYS A 19 25.58 6.58 -20.71
CA LYS A 19 24.36 7.07 -21.38
C LYS A 19 24.33 6.63 -22.84
N GLY A 20 23.20 6.04 -23.28
CA GLY A 20 22.94 5.70 -24.69
C GLY A 20 23.05 4.22 -25.06
N LYS A 21 23.31 3.32 -24.09
CA LYS A 21 23.22 1.87 -24.34
C LYS A 21 21.81 1.36 -24.05
N ASP A 22 21.26 0.64 -25.02
CA ASP A 22 19.92 0.07 -24.96
C ASP A 22 20.00 -1.39 -24.45
N TRP A 23 19.05 -1.79 -23.60
CA TRP A 23 19.06 -3.09 -22.90
C TRP A 23 18.89 -4.31 -23.83
N SER A 24 18.69 -4.08 -25.12
CA SER A 24 18.46 -5.10 -26.14
C SER A 24 19.74 -5.83 -26.60
N SER A 25 20.93 -5.35 -26.20
CA SER A 25 22.23 -5.86 -26.69
C SER A 25 23.19 -6.30 -25.58
N VAL A 26 22.66 -6.90 -24.50
CA VAL A 26 23.48 -7.41 -23.38
C VAL A 26 24.32 -8.62 -23.83
N PRO A 27 25.66 -8.58 -23.70
CA PRO A 27 26.54 -9.71 -23.95
C PRO A 27 26.09 -10.92 -23.16
N LEU A 28 26.21 -12.09 -23.78
CA LEU A 28 25.73 -13.34 -23.21
C LEU A 28 26.40 -13.62 -21.86
N GLU A 29 27.65 -13.17 -21.68
CA GLU A 29 28.43 -13.30 -20.45
C GLU A 29 27.80 -12.54 -19.29
N VAL A 30 27.32 -11.31 -19.53
CA VAL A 30 26.65 -10.50 -18.52
C VAL A 30 25.29 -11.09 -18.18
N LEU A 31 24.58 -11.62 -19.18
CA LEU A 31 23.30 -12.31 -18.97
C LEU A 31 23.47 -13.58 -18.13
N ASN A 32 24.50 -14.38 -18.43
CA ASN A 32 24.86 -15.57 -17.69
C ASN A 32 25.32 -15.25 -16.26
N ALA A 33 26.14 -14.21 -16.08
CA ALA A 33 26.57 -13.76 -14.76
C ALA A 33 25.38 -13.28 -13.91
N LYS A 34 24.43 -12.55 -14.52
CA LYS A 34 23.18 -12.17 -13.86
C LYS A 34 22.38 -13.42 -13.46
N HIS A 35 22.18 -14.37 -14.38
CA HIS A 35 21.49 -15.61 -14.04
C HIS A 35 22.17 -16.36 -12.90
N ALA A 36 23.49 -16.50 -12.92
CA ALA A 36 24.24 -17.14 -11.84
C ALA A 36 24.11 -16.41 -10.50
N ALA A 37 24.16 -15.07 -10.50
CA ALA A 37 24.06 -14.26 -9.29
C ALA A 37 22.65 -14.29 -8.66
N PHE A 38 21.61 -14.40 -9.49
CA PHE A 38 20.21 -14.36 -9.04
C PHE A 38 19.54 -15.74 -8.99
N THR A 39 20.26 -16.83 -9.29
CA THR A 39 19.75 -18.19 -9.07
C THR A 39 20.02 -18.56 -7.61
N PRO A 40 18.98 -18.67 -6.76
CA PRO A 40 19.18 -19.03 -5.37
C PRO A 40 19.79 -20.44 -5.24
N PRO A 41 20.61 -20.69 -4.21
CA PRO A 41 21.12 -22.03 -3.95
C PRO A 41 19.99 -23.05 -3.79
N PRO A 42 20.15 -24.30 -4.23
CA PRO A 42 19.09 -25.31 -4.23
C PRO A 42 18.40 -25.52 -2.86
N ALA A 43 19.15 -25.34 -1.77
CA ALA A 43 18.64 -25.43 -0.40
C ALA A 43 17.61 -24.34 -0.06
N VAL A 44 17.72 -23.15 -0.68
CA VAL A 44 16.77 -22.05 -0.53
C VAL A 44 15.58 -22.22 -1.46
N THR A 45 15.79 -22.75 -2.66
CA THR A 45 14.72 -23.01 -3.64
C THR A 45 13.66 -23.97 -3.11
N ALA A 46 14.03 -24.97 -2.30
CA ALA A 46 13.10 -25.90 -1.67
C ALA A 46 12.18 -25.27 -0.61
N LEU A 47 12.51 -24.06 -0.12
CA LEU A 47 11.70 -23.31 0.85
C LEU A 47 10.79 -22.28 0.18
N ILE A 48 10.97 -22.04 -1.13
CA ILE A 48 10.13 -21.12 -1.90
C ILE A 48 9.00 -21.98 -2.49
N PRO A 49 7.73 -21.78 -2.09
CA PRO A 49 6.62 -22.53 -2.67
C PRO A 49 6.57 -22.27 -4.18
N ASP A 50 6.29 -23.31 -4.97
CA ASP A 50 6.21 -23.22 -6.43
C ASP A 50 5.31 -22.04 -6.84
N GLY A 51 5.88 -21.11 -7.61
CA GLY A 51 5.22 -19.87 -8.05
C GLY A 51 4.04 -20.08 -9.00
N ASN A 52 3.56 -21.31 -9.17
CA ASN A 52 2.32 -21.65 -9.86
C ASN A 52 1.09 -21.53 -8.93
N LEU A 53 1.14 -20.58 -7.99
CA LEU A 53 -0.10 -20.00 -7.48
C LEU A 53 -0.74 -19.23 -8.64
N PRO A 54 -2.05 -19.35 -8.88
CA PRO A 54 -2.72 -18.52 -9.88
C PRO A 54 -2.62 -17.06 -9.43
N VAL A 55 -1.58 -16.37 -9.90
CA VAL A 55 -1.44 -14.93 -9.79
C VAL A 55 -2.46 -14.35 -10.75
N THR A 56 -3.66 -14.08 -10.25
CA THR A 56 -4.49 -13.03 -10.84
C THR A 56 -3.69 -11.74 -10.72
N GLU A 57 -3.30 -11.19 -11.86
CA GLU A 57 -2.51 -9.97 -11.99
C GLU A 57 -3.11 -8.82 -11.17
N PHE A 58 -2.42 -8.36 -10.12
CA PHE A 58 -2.75 -7.11 -9.44
C PHE A 58 -1.65 -6.07 -9.65
N ALA A 59 -1.36 -5.78 -10.91
CA ALA A 59 -0.59 -4.60 -11.28
C ALA A 59 -1.12 -4.04 -12.60
N ALA A 60 -2.31 -3.43 -12.54
CA ALA A 60 -2.83 -2.66 -13.66
C ALA A 60 -1.95 -1.42 -13.87
N LYS A 61 -1.02 -1.53 -14.81
CA LYS A 61 -0.10 -0.48 -15.29
C LYS A 61 -0.80 0.76 -15.89
N TYR A 62 -2.14 0.80 -15.88
CA TYR A 62 -2.98 1.79 -16.55
C TYR A 62 -4.03 2.46 -15.65
N GLY A 63 -3.83 2.49 -14.33
CA GLY A 63 -4.67 3.29 -13.43
C GLY A 63 -6.13 2.80 -13.28
N THR A 64 -6.44 1.61 -13.79
CA THR A 64 -7.73 0.95 -13.57
C THR A 64 -7.70 0.22 -12.23
N HIS A 65 -8.46 0.68 -11.26
CA HIS A 65 -8.62 -0.02 -9.99
C HIS A 65 -9.32 -1.37 -10.23
N HIS A 66 -8.66 -2.49 -9.95
CA HIS A 66 -9.27 -3.83 -10.03
C HIS A 66 -9.83 -4.22 -8.65
N PRO A 67 -10.99 -4.90 -8.56
CA PRO A 67 -11.47 -5.46 -7.30
C PRO A 67 -10.49 -6.51 -6.77
N VAL A 68 -9.96 -6.27 -5.58
CA VAL A 68 -9.14 -7.23 -4.83
C VAL A 68 -10.06 -7.91 -3.81
N THR A 69 -10.20 -9.23 -3.87
CA THR A 69 -10.99 -9.98 -2.86
C THR A 69 -10.21 -10.19 -1.57
N ASP A 70 -8.92 -10.47 -1.70
CA ASP A 70 -8.05 -10.84 -0.57
C ASP A 70 -6.71 -10.10 -0.65
N SER A 71 -6.25 -9.58 0.49
CA SER A 71 -4.92 -8.99 0.64
C SER A 71 -4.41 -9.23 2.05
N THR A 72 -3.14 -9.62 2.17
CA THR A 72 -2.44 -9.73 3.45
C THR A 72 -1.92 -8.39 3.95
N ASN A 73 -1.91 -7.36 3.10
CA ASN A 73 -1.39 -6.05 3.43
C ASN A 73 -2.39 -4.95 3.06
N ILE A 74 -2.95 -4.32 4.09
CA ILE A 74 -3.92 -3.23 3.95
C ILE A 74 -3.33 -2.00 3.23
N SER A 75 -2.01 -1.77 3.33
CA SER A 75 -1.37 -0.61 2.70
C SER A 75 -1.20 -0.75 1.19
N ALA A 76 -1.31 -1.98 0.65
CA ALA A 76 -1.31 -2.23 -0.79
C ALA A 76 -2.64 -1.86 -1.47
N LEU A 77 -3.70 -1.64 -0.69
CA LEU A 77 -5.03 -1.31 -1.19
C LEU A 77 -5.18 0.19 -1.39
N SER A 78 -5.87 0.64 -2.45
CA SER A 78 -6.16 2.07 -2.62
C SER A 78 -7.43 2.50 -1.87
N LYS A 79 -8.45 1.63 -1.87
CA LYS A 79 -9.75 1.81 -1.23
C LYS A 79 -10.24 0.47 -0.72
N ILE A 80 -10.82 0.47 0.47
CA ILE A 80 -11.34 -0.73 1.13
C ILE A 80 -12.84 -0.57 1.27
N SER A 81 -13.60 -1.49 0.70
CA SER A 81 -15.05 -1.54 0.83
C SER A 81 -15.41 -2.19 2.17
N VAL A 82 -16.07 -1.45 3.05
CA VAL A 82 -16.48 -1.93 4.38
C VAL A 82 -17.97 -1.73 4.58
N GLN A 83 -18.60 -2.64 5.32
CA GLN A 83 -19.95 -2.41 5.85
C GLN A 83 -19.85 -1.47 7.05
N LEU A 84 -20.62 -0.39 7.04
CA LEU A 84 -20.64 0.62 8.09
C LEU A 84 -21.71 0.26 9.11
N PHE A 85 -21.30 0.15 10.37
CA PHE A 85 -22.21 -0.07 11.50
C PHE A 85 -22.32 1.22 12.33
N GLU A 86 -23.54 1.52 12.78
CA GLU A 86 -23.81 2.71 13.59
C GLU A 86 -23.97 2.31 15.06
N LYS A 87 -23.32 3.05 15.95
CA LYS A 87 -23.46 2.81 17.39
C LYS A 87 -24.89 3.12 17.84
N LEU A 88 -25.52 2.18 18.53
CA LEU A 88 -26.82 2.36 19.17
C LEU A 88 -26.65 2.77 20.64
N HIS A 89 -26.28 1.82 21.48
CA HIS A 89 -26.09 2.00 22.92
C HIS A 89 -25.08 0.99 23.46
N GLY A 90 -24.28 1.40 24.45
CA GLY A 90 -23.25 0.54 25.04
C GLY A 90 -22.30 -0.04 23.99
N ALA A 91 -22.19 -1.38 23.96
CA ALA A 91 -21.38 -2.15 23.03
C ALA A 91 -22.15 -2.62 21.78
N GLN A 92 -23.40 -2.18 21.58
CA GLN A 92 -24.25 -2.59 20.47
C GLN A 92 -24.18 -1.62 19.30
N PHE A 93 -24.07 -2.18 18.11
CA PHE A 93 -24.03 -1.47 16.85
C PHE A 93 -25.03 -2.08 15.88
N ARG A 94 -25.77 -1.25 15.14
CA ARG A 94 -26.73 -1.72 14.13
C ARG A 94 -26.13 -1.73 12.73
N SER A 95 -26.61 -2.69 11.94
CA SER A 95 -26.18 -2.89 10.55
C SER A 95 -26.85 -1.95 9.53
N VAL A 96 -28.05 -1.45 9.86
CA VAL A 96 -28.82 -0.48 9.08
C VAL A 96 -28.69 0.88 9.75
N SER A 97 -28.04 1.83 9.10
CA SER A 97 -27.84 3.16 9.67
C SER A 97 -29.12 4.01 9.65
N THR A 98 -29.20 5.09 10.42
CA THR A 98 -30.30 6.06 10.36
C THR A 98 -30.58 6.51 8.92
N ALA A 99 -29.50 6.75 8.16
CA ALA A 99 -29.59 7.22 6.77
C ALA A 99 -30.20 6.18 5.81
N THR A 100 -30.10 4.89 6.13
CA THR A 100 -30.59 3.78 5.30
C THR A 100 -31.80 3.06 5.90
N ALA A 101 -32.26 3.52 7.07
CA ALA A 101 -33.35 2.89 7.82
C ALA A 101 -34.66 2.81 7.05
N MET A 102 -34.97 3.81 6.21
CA MET A 102 -36.20 3.83 5.41
C MET A 102 -36.26 2.66 4.41
N LEU A 103 -35.10 2.25 3.88
CA LEU A 103 -35.01 1.18 2.87
C LEU A 103 -34.61 -0.16 3.49
N GLN A 104 -34.31 -0.21 4.79
CA GLN A 104 -33.78 -1.39 5.47
C GLN A 104 -32.54 -1.98 4.78
N THR A 105 -31.73 -1.13 4.14
CA THR A 105 -30.53 -1.55 3.41
C THR A 105 -29.28 -1.40 4.27
N LYS A 106 -28.29 -2.28 4.04
CA LYS A 106 -26.97 -2.16 4.68
C LYS A 106 -26.21 -1.00 4.07
N HIS A 107 -25.50 -0.26 4.92
CA HIS A 107 -24.65 0.84 4.46
C HIS A 107 -23.23 0.34 4.18
N PHE A 108 -22.71 0.61 2.99
CA PHE A 108 -21.33 0.31 2.62
C PHE A 108 -20.59 1.60 2.28
N GLY A 109 -19.31 1.66 2.61
CA GLY A 109 -18.45 2.81 2.32
C GLY A 109 -17.07 2.37 1.87
N HIS A 110 -16.39 3.27 1.16
CA HIS A 110 -14.98 3.10 0.80
C HIS A 110 -14.12 3.91 1.74
N ILE A 111 -13.24 3.23 2.48
CA ILE A 111 -12.27 3.89 3.36
C ILE A 111 -10.87 3.76 2.78
N PRO A 112 -10.05 4.82 2.81
CA PRO A 112 -8.62 4.70 2.56
C PRO A 112 -7.96 3.85 3.66
N PRO A 113 -6.89 3.08 3.37
CA PRO A 113 -6.17 2.30 4.37
C PRO A 113 -5.69 3.12 5.57
N ILE A 114 -5.32 4.38 5.35
CA ILE A 114 -4.84 5.28 6.41
C ILE A 114 -5.90 5.60 7.47
N ASN A 115 -7.18 5.40 7.17
CA ASN A 115 -8.26 5.58 8.13
C ASN A 115 -8.42 4.37 9.07
N PHE A 116 -7.64 3.29 8.88
CA PHE A 116 -7.68 2.12 9.72
C PHE A 116 -6.83 2.35 10.98
N LEU A 117 -7.48 2.54 12.13
CA LEU A 117 -6.81 2.96 13.37
C LEU A 117 -6.32 1.78 14.23
N CYS A 118 -7.14 0.74 14.38
CA CYS A 118 -6.85 -0.39 15.26
C CYS A 118 -7.62 -1.64 14.85
N LEU A 119 -7.14 -2.79 15.31
CA LEU A 119 -7.84 -4.08 15.23
C LEU A 119 -8.63 -4.31 16.53
N LEU A 120 -9.71 -5.09 16.42
CA LEU A 120 -10.47 -5.56 17.58
C LEU A 120 -9.66 -6.62 18.34
N SER A 121 -9.72 -6.61 19.67
CA SER A 121 -9.10 -7.66 20.51
C SER A 121 -9.78 -9.02 20.29
N ALA A 122 -11.11 -9.01 20.11
CA ALA A 122 -11.91 -10.22 19.99
C ALA A 122 -12.88 -10.11 18.81
N ALA A 123 -13.24 -11.26 18.23
CA ALA A 123 -14.26 -11.31 17.21
C ALA A 123 -15.60 -10.80 17.77
N PRO A 124 -16.26 -9.84 17.10
CA PRO A 124 -17.54 -9.32 17.56
C PRO A 124 -18.64 -10.39 17.43
N LYS A 125 -19.62 -10.36 18.33
CA LYS A 125 -20.79 -11.24 18.21
C LYS A 125 -21.72 -10.66 17.16
N VAL A 126 -21.92 -11.39 16.07
CA VAL A 126 -22.81 -10.98 14.97
C VAL A 126 -24.21 -11.50 15.25
N GLY A 127 -25.18 -10.59 15.37
CA GLY A 127 -26.60 -10.91 15.51
C GLY A 127 -27.40 -10.55 14.25
N LEU A 128 -28.71 -10.82 14.26
CA LEU A 128 -29.59 -10.53 13.13
C LEU A 128 -29.67 -9.04 12.78
N ALA A 129 -29.70 -8.17 13.80
CA ALA A 129 -29.87 -6.73 13.63
C ALA A 129 -28.55 -5.95 13.56
N GLY A 130 -27.42 -6.56 13.95
CA GLY A 130 -26.19 -5.82 14.19
C GLY A 130 -25.05 -6.63 14.77
N LEU A 131 -24.12 -5.94 15.40
CA LEU A 131 -22.97 -6.53 16.06
C LEU A 131 -22.86 -6.03 17.51
N GLU A 132 -22.30 -6.88 18.36
CA GLU A 132 -21.96 -6.55 19.74
C GLU A 132 -20.45 -6.69 19.94
N LEU A 133 -19.81 -5.64 20.44
CA LEU A 133 -18.38 -5.62 20.73
C LEU A 133 -18.07 -6.21 22.11
N ALA A 134 -16.86 -6.73 22.28
CA ALA A 134 -16.33 -7.04 23.61
C ALA A 134 -16.17 -5.76 24.44
N SER A 135 -16.21 -5.90 25.77
CA SER A 135 -16.12 -4.75 26.68
C SER A 135 -14.86 -3.91 26.48
N GLU A 136 -13.71 -4.56 26.25
CA GLU A 136 -12.43 -3.89 25.96
C GLU A 136 -12.49 -3.02 24.70
N ASP A 137 -13.05 -3.57 23.62
CA ASP A 137 -13.14 -2.87 22.34
C ASP A 137 -14.19 -1.76 22.36
N SER A 138 -15.28 -1.95 23.11
CA SER A 138 -16.27 -0.91 23.37
C SER A 138 -15.66 0.28 24.11
N GLU A 139 -14.76 0.03 25.06
CA GLU A 139 -14.06 1.09 25.79
C GLU A 139 -13.05 1.82 24.89
N ARG A 140 -12.29 1.08 24.07
CA ARG A 140 -11.43 1.69 23.04
C ARG A 140 -12.22 2.57 22.09
N PHE A 141 -13.37 2.08 21.62
CA PHE A 141 -14.26 2.87 20.76
C PHE A 141 -14.71 4.16 21.44
N ARG A 142 -15.06 4.10 22.74
CA ARG A 142 -15.46 5.28 23.53
C ARG A 142 -14.33 6.30 23.59
N ILE A 143 -13.12 5.87 23.90
CA ILE A 143 -11.92 6.74 23.97
C ILE A 143 -11.65 7.38 22.61
N LEU A 144 -11.66 6.59 21.53
CA LEU A 144 -11.46 7.09 20.16
C LEU A 144 -12.54 8.09 19.75
N SER A 145 -13.80 7.85 20.13
CA SER A 145 -14.92 8.75 19.85
C SER A 145 -14.77 10.10 20.56
N GLN A 146 -14.25 10.11 21.79
CA GLN A 146 -13.97 11.34 22.52
C GLN A 146 -12.79 12.13 21.92
N GLY A 147 -11.87 11.43 21.24
CA GLY A 147 -10.72 12.03 20.57
C GLY A 147 -10.95 12.42 19.11
N LEU A 148 -12.18 12.33 18.59
CA LEU A 148 -12.46 12.41 17.16
C LEU A 148 -11.98 13.73 16.51
N ASP A 149 -12.16 14.87 17.19
CA ASP A 149 -11.73 16.17 16.67
C ASP A 149 -10.21 16.27 16.53
N LYS A 150 -9.48 15.71 17.51
CA LYS A 150 -8.01 15.66 17.48
C LYS A 150 -7.51 14.74 16.38
N LEU A 151 -8.17 13.60 16.18
CA LEU A 151 -7.88 12.67 15.09
C LEU A 151 -8.12 13.32 13.74
N ASN A 152 -9.23 14.03 13.56
CA ASN A 152 -9.51 14.77 12.32
C ASN A 152 -8.45 15.85 12.05
N ALA A 153 -8.05 16.62 13.06
CA ALA A 153 -6.98 17.60 12.92
C ALA A 153 -5.64 16.94 12.54
N ALA A 154 -5.27 15.84 13.19
CA ALA A 154 -4.07 15.07 12.86
C ALA A 154 -4.10 14.52 11.42
N MET A 155 -5.25 14.02 10.96
CA MET A 155 -5.44 13.53 9.60
C MET A 155 -5.30 14.63 8.54
N VAL A 156 -5.76 15.85 8.83
CA VAL A 156 -5.56 17.02 7.95
C VAL A 156 -4.06 17.37 7.85
N LEU A 157 -3.35 17.40 8.99
CA LEU A 157 -1.91 17.67 9.02
C LEU A 157 -1.13 16.60 8.25
N PHE A 158 -1.51 15.33 8.38
CA PHE A 158 -0.88 14.23 7.66
C PHE A 158 -1.04 14.39 6.14
N ARG A 159 -2.25 14.74 5.67
CA ARG A 159 -2.50 15.00 4.23
C ARG A 159 -1.68 16.16 3.69
N LYS A 160 -1.46 17.20 4.50
CA LYS A 160 -0.65 18.37 4.11
C LYS A 160 0.83 18.00 3.89
N LYS A 161 1.38 17.06 4.69
CA LYS A 161 2.80 16.69 4.64
C LYS A 161 3.20 16.01 3.32
N GLY A 162 2.28 15.35 2.62
CA GLY A 162 2.52 14.76 1.30
C GLY A 162 2.67 15.78 0.17
N LYS A 163 2.34 17.07 0.42
CA LYS A 163 2.35 18.14 -0.59
C LYS A 163 3.57 19.06 -0.45
N ARG A 164 4.72 18.54 0.00
CA ARG A 164 5.98 19.29 -0.06
C ARG A 164 6.34 19.49 -1.53
N GLN A 165 6.01 20.70 -2.00
CA GLN A 165 6.75 21.52 -2.96
C GLN A 165 8.12 20.93 -3.28
N GLY A 166 8.24 20.29 -4.44
CA GLY A 166 9.50 20.35 -5.16
C GLY A 166 9.61 21.76 -5.73
N GLY A 167 10.56 22.55 -5.24
CA GLY A 167 10.92 23.84 -5.82
C GLY A 167 10.40 25.06 -5.06
N ALA A 168 11.14 25.45 -4.03
CA ALA A 168 11.55 26.84 -3.83
C ALA A 168 12.84 26.77 -3.02
N VAL A 169 13.96 26.93 -3.72
CA VAL A 169 15.24 27.28 -3.13
C VAL A 169 15.00 28.66 -2.51
N ASP A 170 15.07 28.75 -1.18
CA ASP A 170 15.18 30.06 -0.53
C ASP A 170 16.56 30.59 -0.90
N ASP A 171 16.59 31.58 -1.80
CA ASP A 171 17.72 32.50 -1.94
C ASP A 171 17.87 33.20 -0.59
N VAL A 172 18.99 32.89 0.07
CA VAL A 172 19.45 33.59 1.26
C VAL A 172 20.01 34.93 0.76
N ASP A 173 19.20 36.00 0.86
CA ASP A 173 19.73 37.36 0.79
C ASP A 173 20.61 37.57 2.03
N GLU A 174 21.92 37.40 1.84
CA GLU A 174 22.95 37.96 2.72
C GLU A 174 22.87 39.48 2.63
N GLU A 175 22.20 40.13 3.60
CA GLU A 175 22.44 41.55 3.86
C GLU A 175 23.85 41.70 4.49
N GLU A 176 24.85 41.83 3.62
CA GLU A 176 26.07 42.58 3.91
C GLU A 176 25.81 44.08 3.71
N GLY A 177 26.16 44.89 4.71
CA GLY A 177 26.34 46.34 4.58
C GLY A 177 25.93 47.09 5.84
N GLU A 178 26.82 47.37 6.79
CA GLU A 178 27.92 48.36 6.80
C GLU A 178 27.55 49.67 7.53
N VAL A 179 28.33 49.90 8.60
CA VAL A 179 28.82 51.15 9.22
C VAL A 179 27.84 52.11 9.89
#